data_AF-A0A3E2TLT3-F1
#
_entry.id   AF-A0A3E2TLT3-F1
#
_cell.length_a   1.000
_cell.length_b   1.000
_cell.length_c   1.000
_cell.angle_alpha   90.00
_cell.angle_beta   90.00
_cell.angle_gamma   90.00
#
_symmetry.space_group_name_H-M   'P 1'
#
loop_
_entity.id
_entity.type
_entity.pdbx_description
1 polymer ?
#
loop_
_entity_poly.entity_id
_entity_poly.type
_entity_poly.pdbx_seq_one_letter_code
_entity_poly.pdbx_strand_id
1 'polypeptide(L)' 'MNERVKRMKESLRISRYPLCVEFFRLANESLEQTGGEPMLLRRSKLHAHILDNCTIFIEDDDLLCGSGASKPSDLK' A
#
# COMPACT_ATOMS: atom_id res chain seq x y z
N MET A 1 14.66 -23.47 -9.19
CA MET A 1 14.36 -22.09 -8.71
C MET A 1 15.47 -21.18 -9.25
N ASN A 2 15.13 -20.16 -10.04
CA ASN A 2 16.12 -19.22 -10.60
C ASN A 2 16.67 -18.30 -9.49
N GLU A 3 17.86 -17.74 -9.67
CA GLU A 3 18.53 -16.82 -8.74
C GLU A 3 17.66 -15.62 -8.36
N ARG A 4 16.91 -15.05 -9.31
CA ARG A 4 15.91 -14.00 -9.04
C ARG A 4 14.92 -14.41 -7.96
N VAL A 5 14.31 -15.59 -8.13
CA VAL A 5 13.29 -16.10 -7.19
C VAL A 5 13.91 -16.45 -5.83
N LYS A 6 15.19 -16.87 -5.79
CA LYS A 6 15.91 -17.09 -4.54
C LYS A 6 16.11 -15.78 -3.77
N ARG A 7 16.54 -14.71 -4.46
CA ARG A 7 16.70 -13.38 -3.83
C ARG A 7 15.39 -12.81 -3.31
N MET A 8 14.31 -12.89 -4.09
CA MET A 8 12.97 -12.50 -3.64
C MET A 8 12.53 -13.27 -2.39
N LYS A 9 12.79 -14.57 -2.32
CA LYS A 9 12.41 -15.37 -1.14
C LYS A 9 13.22 -14.98 0.10
N GLU A 10 14.49 -14.62 -0.08
CA GLU A 10 15.34 -14.18 1.02
C GLU A 10 14.96 -12.77 1.51
N SER A 11 14.57 -11.85 0.62
CA SER A 11 14.15 -10.50 1.01
C SER A 11 12.88 -10.49 1.88
N LEU A 12 12.01 -11.50 1.75
CA LEU A 12 10.84 -11.68 2.60
C LEU A 12 11.17 -12.08 4.06
N ARG A 13 12.41 -12.51 4.34
CA ARG A 13 12.84 -12.93 5.69
C ARG A 13 13.25 -11.74 6.53
N ILE A 14 12.25 -10.98 6.98
CA ILE A 14 12.42 -9.85 7.88
C ILE A 14 12.01 -10.19 9.32
N SER A 15 12.62 -9.52 10.30
CA SER A 15 12.31 -9.71 11.72
C SER A 15 11.24 -8.75 12.26
N ARG A 16 10.90 -7.69 11.51
CA ARG A 16 9.96 -6.66 11.94
C ARG A 16 9.13 -6.15 10.77
N TYR A 17 7.82 -6.14 10.95
CA TYR A 17 6.85 -5.59 10.00
C TYR A 17 6.51 -4.15 10.39
N PRO A 18 7.05 -3.12 9.72
CA PRO A 18 6.62 -1.74 9.91
C PRO A 18 5.14 -1.55 9.53
N LEU A 19 4.48 -0.53 10.08
CA LEU A 19 3.09 -0.20 9.73
C LEU A 19 3.07 0.87 8.64
N CYS A 20 2.22 0.71 7.63
CA CYS A 20 2.02 1.69 6.57
C CYS A 20 1.20 2.90 7.06
N VAL A 21 1.86 3.94 7.58
CA VAL A 21 1.19 5.16 8.06
C VAL A 21 0.59 5.99 6.92
N GLU A 22 1.14 5.90 5.71
CA GLU A 22 0.67 6.67 4.54
C GLU A 22 -0.81 6.38 4.22
N PHE A 23 -1.20 5.11 4.19
CA PHE A 23 -2.58 4.73 3.88
C PHE A 23 -3.58 5.28 4.89
N PHE A 24 -3.24 5.27 6.19
CA PHE A 24 -4.08 5.88 7.22
C PHE A 24 -4.20 7.39 7.06
N ARG A 25 -3.09 8.07 6.69
CA ARG A 25 -3.09 9.51 6.44
C ARG A 25 -4.01 9.87 5.26
N LEU A 26 -3.86 9.16 4.13
CA LEU A 26 -4.71 9.37 2.94
C LEU A 26 -6.18 9.03 3.21
N ALA A 27 -6.45 7.98 3.99
CA ALA A 27 -7.80 7.62 4.40
C ALA A 27 -8.47 8.76 5.18
N ASN A 28 -7.78 9.30 6.18
CA ASN A 28 -8.28 10.41 6.99
C ASN A 28 -8.51 11.67 6.15
N GLU A 29 -7.58 12.01 5.26
CA GLU A 29 -7.72 13.14 4.34
C GLU A 29 -9.00 13.05 3.49
N SER A 30 -9.28 11.87 2.91
CA SER A 30 -10.51 11.65 2.16
C SER A 30 -11.77 11.71 3.04
N LEU A 31 -11.71 11.20 4.27
CA LEU A 31 -12.83 11.27 5.20
C LEU A 31 -13.16 12.72 5.59
N GLU A 32 -12.15 13.57 5.79
CA GLU A 32 -12.33 15.00 6.05
C GLU A 32 -12.99 15.71 4.86
N GLN A 33 -12.53 15.45 3.64
CA GLN A 33 -13.06 16.05 2.41
C GLN A 33 -14.50 15.62 2.10
N THR A 34 -14.89 14.42 2.49
CA THR A 34 -16.21 13.83 2.17
C THR A 34 -17.22 13.93 3.31
N GLY A 35 -17.00 14.86 4.25
CA GLY A 35 -17.92 15.12 5.36
C GLY A 35 -19.34 15.44 4.88
N GLY A 36 -20.34 14.80 5.51
CA GLY A 36 -21.76 14.99 5.17
C GLY A 36 -22.32 14.05 4.10
N GLU A 37 -21.49 13.28 3.42
CA GLU A 37 -21.95 12.27 2.45
C GLU A 37 -22.37 10.94 3.12
N PRO A 38 -23.22 10.13 2.47
CA PRO A 38 -23.50 8.76 2.89
C PRO A 38 -22.22 7.93 2.96
N MET A 39 -22.07 7.13 4.03
CA MET A 39 -20.86 6.32 4.27
C MET A 39 -20.46 5.40 3.11
N LEU A 40 -21.42 4.92 2.32
CA LEU A 40 -21.14 4.11 1.13
C LEU A 40 -20.31 4.90 0.10
N LEU A 41 -20.71 6.14 -0.19
CA LEU A 41 -20.00 7.02 -1.11
C LEU A 41 -18.64 7.42 -0.53
N ARG A 42 -18.60 7.78 0.76
CA ARG A 42 -17.35 8.12 1.46
C ARG A 42 -16.31 7.01 1.35
N ARG A 43 -16.71 5.74 1.55
CA ARG A 43 -15.81 4.59 1.42
C ARG A 43 -15.31 4.40 -0.01
N SER A 44 -16.17 4.58 -1.02
CA SER A 44 -15.75 4.47 -2.42
C SER A 44 -14.72 5.56 -2.79
N LYS A 45 -14.96 6.80 -2.34
CA LYS A 45 -14.06 7.94 -2.56
C LYS A 45 -12.75 7.80 -1.78
N LEU A 46 -12.80 7.27 -0.57
CA LEU A 46 -11.63 6.93 0.23
C LEU A 46 -10.73 5.94 -0.50
N HIS A 47 -11.29 4.86 -1.05
CA HIS A 47 -10.51 3.89 -1.81
C HIS A 47 -9.89 4.50 -3.07
N ALA A 48 -10.64 5.32 -3.82
CA ALA A 48 -10.12 6.03 -4.97
C ALA A 48 -8.98 6.98 -4.58
N HIS A 49 -9.19 7.83 -3.57
CA HIS A 49 -8.19 8.79 -3.07
C HIS A 49 -6.89 8.11 -2.64
N ILE A 50 -6.98 6.95 -1.97
CA ILE A 50 -5.78 6.18 -1.63
C ILE A 50 -5.06 5.69 -2.89
N LEU A 51 -5.77 5.08 -3.84
CA LEU A 51 -5.17 4.51 -5.05
C LEU A 51 -4.58 5.57 -5.99
N ASP A 52 -5.18 6.76 -6.02
CA ASP A 52 -4.73 7.88 -6.86
C ASP A 52 -3.48 8.58 -6.28
N ASN A 53 -3.22 8.43 -4.97
CA ASN A 53 -2.18 9.21 -4.27
C ASN A 53 -1.13 8.37 -3.53
N CYS A 54 -1.28 7.04 -3.42
CA CYS A 54 -0.33 6.21 -2.69
C CYS A 54 1.01 6.14 -3.40
N THR A 55 2.09 5.99 -2.62
CA THR A 55 3.42 5.75 -3.16
C THR A 55 3.45 4.41 -3.90
N ILE A 56 3.88 4.44 -5.17
CA ILE A 56 4.09 3.25 -6.00
C ILE A 56 5.59 2.99 -6.11
N PHE A 57 6.00 1.76 -5.89
CA PHE A 57 7.37 1.29 -6.12
C PHE A 57 7.37 -0.10 -6.78
N ILE A 58 8.49 -0.43 -7.40
CA ILE A 58 8.76 -1.72 -8.04
C ILE A 58 10.15 -2.15 -7.58
N GLU A 59 10.29 -3.36 -7.03
CA GLU A 59 11.58 -3.88 -6.57
C GLU A 59 12.40 -4.46 -7.74
N ASP A 60 13.73 -4.52 -7.59
CA ASP A 60 14.66 -4.91 -8.67
C ASP A 60 14.35 -6.30 -9.28
N ASP A 61 13.81 -7.21 -8.47
CA ASP A 61 13.50 -8.57 -8.88
C ASP A 61 12.01 -8.76 -9.30
N ASP A 62 11.19 -7.71 -9.28
CA ASP A 62 9.76 -7.79 -9.61
C ASP A 62 9.51 -7.97 -11.11
N LEU A 63 8.76 -9.03 -11.42
CA LEU A 63 8.17 -9.24 -12.75
C LEU A 63 6.66 -8.94 -12.77
N LEU A 64 6.03 -8.96 -11.60
CA LEU A 64 4.64 -8.63 -11.37
C LEU A 64 4.63 -7.55 -10.29
N CYS A 65 4.11 -6.37 -10.63
CA CYS A 65 4.11 -5.22 -9.74
C CYS A 65 2.79 -5.11 -8.98
N GLY A 66 2.80 -4.38 -7.86
CA GLY A 66 1.61 -4.08 -7.07
C GLY A 66 1.81 -4.30 -5.58
N SER A 67 2.55 -3.39 -4.95
CA SER A 67 2.64 -3.36 -3.48
C SER A 67 1.33 -2.85 -2.87
N GLY A 68 0.92 -3.46 -1.75
CA GLY A 68 -0.27 -3.06 -1.00
C GLY A 68 -0.05 -1.90 -0.04
N ALA A 69 1.19 -1.43 0.11
CA ALA A 69 1.63 -0.46 1.10
C ALA A 69 2.75 0.43 0.56
N SER A 70 3.12 1.45 1.33
CA SER A 70 4.08 2.49 0.94
C SER A 70 5.52 2.03 0.81
N LYS A 71 5.90 0.93 1.47
CA LYS A 71 7.27 0.38 1.47
C LYS A 71 7.26 -1.15 1.49
N PRO A 72 8.38 -1.80 1.12
CA PRO A 72 8.50 -3.25 1.19
C PRO A 72 8.20 -3.77 2.60
N SER A 73 7.39 -4.83 2.66
CA SER A 73 7.01 -5.51 3.91
C SER A 73 6.26 -4.66 4.96
N ASP A 74 5.76 -3.48 4.59
CA ASP A 74 4.82 -2.73 5.43
C ASP A 74 3.52 -3.52 5.63
N LEU A 75 2.99 -3.52 6.84
CA LEU A 75 1.66 -4.00 7.17
C LEU A 75 0.62 -2.91 6.87
N LYS A 76 -0.47 -3.31 6.22
CA LYS A 76 -1.61 -2.46 5.87
C LYS A 76 -2.73 -2.56 6.90
#